data_AF-A0A3M1NV88-F1
#
_entry.id   AF-A0A3M1NV88-F1
#
_cell.length_a   1.000
_cell.length_b   1.000
_cell.length_c   1.000
_cell.angle_alpha   90.00
_cell.angle_beta   90.00
_cell.angle_gamma   90.00
#
_symmetry.space_group_name_H-M   'P 1'
#
loop_
_entity.id
_entity.type
_entity.pdbx_description
1 polymer ?
#
loop_
_entity_poly.entity_id
_entity_poly.type
_entity_poly.pdbx_seq_one_letter_code
_entity_poly.pdbx_strand_id
1 'polypeptide(L)'
;MCLRAPGVPEAIVRYARTLRPDLIVMGTHGRGGIARLVLGSVAAEVLAQAPCDVLLVREGQAVDRIEQVLVPVALSDVTRSQLARAAEASRHLGARMDVLYAIPPLAFPVSLTQIRTVYDLVPDLQERVRRRLRDLVGAAVGPDAPRWQVHVVDGPPDQAILSFAEAAGSDLIVVGRREKSRLARFALGSVSERVARQAPCPVWVVHEDPEDTA
;
A
#
# COMPACT_ATOMS: atom_id res chain seq x y z
N MET A 1 -41.59 13.74 -4.67
CA MET A 1 -40.51 12.73 -4.62
C MET A 1 -39.20 13.44 -4.91
N CYS A 2 -38.47 13.88 -3.88
CA CYS A 2 -37.24 14.66 -4.07
C CYS A 2 -36.07 13.70 -4.37
N LEU A 3 -35.61 13.68 -5.61
CA LEU A 3 -34.35 13.03 -5.97
C LEU A 3 -33.21 13.82 -5.33
N ARG A 4 -32.65 13.31 -4.25
CA ARG A 4 -31.44 13.88 -3.65
C ARG A 4 -30.30 13.64 -4.63
N ALA A 5 -29.57 14.68 -5.01
CA ALA A 5 -28.37 14.52 -5.82
C ALA A 5 -27.40 13.57 -5.09
N PRO A 6 -26.79 12.60 -5.79
CA PRO A 6 -25.84 11.69 -5.18
C PRO A 6 -24.68 12.48 -4.57
N GLY A 7 -24.13 11.99 -3.47
CA GLY A 7 -22.92 12.57 -2.89
C GLY A 7 -21.77 12.54 -3.91
N VAL A 8 -20.82 13.46 -3.79
CA VAL A 8 -19.62 13.49 -4.64
C VAL A 8 -18.93 12.11 -4.77
N PRO A 9 -18.65 11.37 -3.68
CA PRO A 9 -17.99 10.06 -3.81
C PRO A 9 -18.86 9.03 -4.54
N GLU A 10 -20.16 8.99 -4.27
CA GLU A 10 -21.11 8.12 -4.98
C GLU A 10 -21.13 8.42 -6.49
N ALA A 11 -21.13 9.70 -6.86
CA ALA A 11 -21.09 10.10 -8.26
C ALA A 11 -19.80 9.66 -8.96
N ILE A 12 -18.64 9.80 -8.29
CA ILE A 12 -17.34 9.34 -8.80
C ILE A 12 -17.35 7.82 -9.01
N VAL A 13 -17.74 7.05 -7.99
CA VAL A 13 -17.75 5.59 -8.04
C VAL A 13 -18.72 5.08 -9.11
N ARG A 14 -19.92 5.66 -9.20
CA ARG A 14 -20.90 5.32 -10.22
C ARG A 14 -20.36 5.59 -11.62
N TYR A 15 -19.73 6.75 -11.83
CA TYR A 15 -19.15 7.08 -13.13
C TYR A 15 -17.98 6.16 -13.48
N ALA A 16 -17.12 5.82 -12.51
CA ALA A 16 -16.04 4.86 -12.69
C ALA A 16 -16.56 3.47 -13.10
N ARG A 17 -17.69 3.00 -12.56
CA ARG A 17 -18.31 1.74 -13.00
C ARG A 17 -18.80 1.78 -14.45
N THR A 18 -19.23 2.95 -14.93
CA THR A 18 -19.66 3.12 -16.34
C THR A 18 -18.47 3.21 -17.28
N LEU A 19 -17.47 4.04 -16.94
CA LEU A 19 -16.29 4.26 -17.76
C LEU A 19 -15.33 3.06 -17.76
N ARG A 20 -15.29 2.32 -16.64
CA ARG A 20 -14.32 1.25 -16.35
C ARG A 20 -12.86 1.70 -16.53
N PRO A 21 -12.41 2.75 -15.82
CA PRO A 21 -11.01 3.14 -15.85
C PRO A 21 -10.17 2.14 -15.06
N ASP A 22 -8.91 1.95 -15.46
CA ASP A 22 -7.97 1.12 -14.71
C ASP A 22 -7.45 1.81 -13.43
N LEU A 23 -7.47 3.16 -13.40
CA LEU A 23 -6.97 3.98 -12.30
C LEU A 23 -7.79 5.26 -12.09
N ILE A 24 -8.13 5.54 -10.82
CA ILE A 24 -8.66 6.85 -10.38
C ILE A 24 -7.52 7.63 -9.72
N VAL A 25 -7.27 8.86 -10.19
CA VAL A 25 -6.32 9.78 -9.55
C VAL A 25 -7.08 10.87 -8.81
N MET A 26 -6.78 11.06 -7.53
CA MET A 26 -7.44 12.11 -6.75
C MET A 26 -6.57 12.69 -5.63
N GLY A 27 -6.92 13.92 -5.24
CA GLY A 27 -6.37 14.56 -4.06
C GLY A 27 -6.82 13.89 -2.76
N THR A 28 -6.02 13.99 -1.70
CA THR A 28 -6.44 13.53 -0.36
C THR A 28 -7.31 14.57 0.38
N HIS A 29 -7.40 15.81 -0.10
CA HIS A 29 -8.17 16.91 0.51
C HIS A 29 -8.74 17.88 -0.54
N GLY A 30 -9.73 18.68 -0.14
CA GLY A 30 -10.28 19.78 -0.94
C GLY A 30 -9.71 21.15 -0.56
N ARG A 31 -10.12 22.19 -1.30
CA ARG A 31 -9.62 23.59 -1.22
C ARG A 31 -9.76 24.29 0.15
N GLY A 32 -10.46 23.71 1.13
CA GLY A 32 -10.74 24.31 2.44
C GLY A 32 -9.84 23.87 3.61
N GLY A 33 -8.91 22.93 3.39
CA GLY A 33 -7.79 22.58 4.29
C GLY A 33 -8.12 22.34 5.78
N ILE A 34 -8.49 21.11 6.15
CA ILE A 34 -8.27 20.60 7.52
C ILE A 34 -6.93 19.86 7.50
N ALA A 35 -6.17 19.89 8.61
CA ALA A 35 -4.81 19.40 8.80
C ALA A 35 -4.27 18.38 7.77
N ARG A 36 -3.00 18.54 7.35
CA ARG A 36 -2.22 17.69 6.42
C ARG A 36 -2.15 16.17 6.78
N LEU A 37 -2.83 15.75 7.85
CA LEU A 37 -2.78 14.44 8.48
C LEU A 37 -4.12 13.69 8.45
N VAL A 38 -5.16 14.17 7.76
CA VAL A 38 -6.45 13.45 7.65
C VAL A 38 -6.61 12.90 6.24
N LEU A 39 -7.43 11.88 6.02
CA LEU A 39 -7.84 11.50 4.67
C LEU A 39 -9.21 12.14 4.44
N GLY A 40 -9.36 12.95 3.39
CA GLY A 40 -10.61 13.61 3.08
C GLY A 40 -11.76 12.61 2.90
N SER A 41 -12.96 12.97 3.35
CA SER A 41 -14.12 12.07 3.34
C SER A 41 -14.44 11.50 1.95
N VAL A 42 -14.31 12.33 0.91
CA VAL A 42 -14.50 11.89 -0.49
C VAL A 42 -13.44 10.86 -0.88
N ALA A 43 -12.16 11.10 -0.57
CA ALA A 43 -11.07 10.17 -0.88
C ALA A 43 -11.20 8.85 -0.13
N ALA A 44 -11.56 8.90 1.15
CA ALA A 44 -11.80 7.71 1.95
C ALA A 44 -12.96 6.87 1.40
N GLU A 45 -14.06 7.51 1.00
CA GLU A 45 -15.23 6.81 0.49
C GLU A 45 -15.01 6.26 -0.94
N VAL A 46 -14.29 7.00 -1.79
CA VAL A 46 -13.88 6.50 -3.12
C VAL A 46 -12.93 5.31 -2.96
N LEU A 47 -11.89 5.39 -2.12
CA LEU A 47 -11.01 4.25 -1.84
C LEU A 47 -11.78 3.02 -1.38
N ALA A 48 -12.80 3.21 -0.53
CA ALA A 48 -13.61 2.11 -0.03
C ALA A 48 -14.42 1.42 -1.13
N GLN A 49 -14.89 2.15 -2.15
CA GLN A 49 -15.90 1.66 -3.09
C GLN A 49 -15.48 1.63 -4.57
N ALA A 50 -14.30 2.17 -4.90
CA ALA A 50 -13.79 2.22 -6.27
C ALA A 50 -13.74 0.81 -6.88
N PRO A 51 -14.14 0.66 -8.16
CA PRO A 51 -14.08 -0.61 -8.87
C PRO A 51 -12.68 -0.95 -9.39
N CYS A 52 -11.71 -0.06 -9.20
CA CYS A 52 -10.37 -0.13 -9.76
C CYS A 52 -9.38 0.55 -8.81
N ASP A 53 -8.12 0.59 -9.21
CA ASP A 53 -7.04 1.18 -8.44
C ASP A 53 -7.27 2.68 -8.17
N VAL A 54 -6.68 3.16 -7.08
CA VAL A 54 -6.75 4.57 -6.69
C VAL A 54 -5.37 5.11 -6.36
N LEU A 55 -4.93 6.14 -7.08
CA LEU A 55 -3.74 6.92 -6.79
C LEU A 55 -4.12 8.19 -6.02
N LEU A 56 -3.64 8.27 -4.78
CA LEU A 56 -3.77 9.43 -3.93
C LEU A 56 -2.56 10.33 -4.05
N VAL A 57 -2.80 11.60 -4.39
CA VAL A 57 -1.77 12.64 -4.49
C VAL A 57 -2.07 13.73 -3.47
N ARG A 58 -1.08 14.15 -2.68
CA ARG A 58 -1.23 15.25 -1.70
C ARG A 58 -0.65 16.54 -2.26
N GLU A 59 -1.20 17.66 -1.82
CA GLU A 59 -0.63 18.97 -2.14
C GLU A 59 0.79 19.09 -1.59
N GLY A 60 1.72 19.61 -2.40
CA GLY A 60 3.15 19.66 -2.08
C GLY A 60 3.93 18.39 -2.43
N GLN A 61 3.27 17.32 -2.89
CA GLN A 61 3.93 16.17 -3.51
C GLN A 61 4.07 16.41 -5.02
N ALA A 62 4.81 17.46 -5.40
CA ALA A 62 5.20 17.63 -6.79
C ALA A 62 6.17 16.49 -7.15
N VAL A 63 5.71 15.58 -8.00
CA VAL A 63 6.53 14.47 -8.49
C VAL A 63 6.95 14.80 -9.92
N ASP A 64 8.16 15.34 -10.06
CA ASP A 64 8.74 15.62 -11.39
C ASP A 64 9.11 14.31 -12.11
N ARG A 65 9.50 13.30 -11.32
CA ARG A 65 9.86 11.96 -11.79
C ARG A 65 9.67 10.94 -10.66
N ILE A 66 9.26 9.73 -11.03
CA ILE A 66 9.27 8.57 -10.13
C ILE A 66 10.53 7.77 -10.46
N GLU A 67 11.52 7.79 -9.58
CA GLU A 67 12.75 7.01 -9.70
C GLU A 67 12.73 5.80 -8.76
N GLN A 68 11.98 5.87 -7.67
CA GLN A 68 11.87 4.79 -6.69
C GLN A 68 10.43 4.53 -6.25
N VAL A 69 10.01 3.27 -6.40
CA VAL A 69 8.72 2.75 -5.96
C VAL A 69 8.92 1.84 -4.75
N LEU A 70 8.25 2.15 -3.64
CA LEU A 70 8.19 1.32 -2.44
C LEU A 70 6.95 0.43 -2.47
N VAL A 71 7.12 -0.86 -2.21
CA VAL A 71 6.04 -1.85 -2.18
C VAL A 71 6.02 -2.54 -0.82
N PRO A 72 5.25 -2.04 0.16
CA PRO A 72 5.05 -2.72 1.41
C PRO A 72 4.21 -3.96 1.23
N VAL A 73 4.69 -5.11 1.70
CA VAL A 73 4.00 -6.38 1.55
C VAL A 73 3.58 -6.95 2.90
N ALA A 74 2.44 -7.62 2.93
CA ALA A 74 2.08 -8.56 3.99
C ALA A 74 2.30 -9.96 3.42
N LEU A 75 2.74 -10.97 4.18
CA LEU A 75 2.87 -12.34 3.63
C LEU A 75 1.47 -12.99 3.44
N SER A 76 0.72 -12.56 2.42
CA SER A 76 -0.62 -13.05 2.05
C SER A 76 -0.80 -13.17 0.54
N ASP A 77 -1.89 -13.78 0.05
CA ASP A 77 -2.11 -14.00 -1.39
C ASP A 77 -2.18 -12.69 -2.22
N VAL A 78 -2.74 -11.62 -1.63
CA VAL A 78 -2.82 -10.26 -2.20
C VAL A 78 -1.48 -9.67 -2.64
N THR A 79 -0.38 -10.21 -2.10
CA THR A 79 0.98 -9.75 -2.39
C THR A 79 1.35 -9.93 -3.87
N ARG A 80 0.82 -10.96 -4.54
CA ARG A 80 1.23 -11.27 -5.91
C ARG A 80 0.72 -10.23 -6.91
N SER A 81 -0.57 -9.90 -6.89
CA SER A 81 -1.16 -8.90 -7.80
C SER A 81 -0.57 -7.51 -7.54
N GLN A 82 -0.42 -7.12 -6.27
CA GLN A 82 0.27 -5.89 -5.89
C GLN A 82 1.69 -5.81 -6.44
N LEU A 83 2.49 -6.87 -6.29
CA LEU A 83 3.87 -6.91 -6.79
C LEU A 83 3.94 -6.87 -8.31
N ALA A 84 3.04 -7.57 -8.99
CA ALA A 84 2.99 -7.58 -10.45
C ALA A 84 2.70 -6.17 -11.00
N ARG A 85 1.66 -5.49 -10.48
CA ARG A 85 1.30 -4.12 -10.88
C ARG A 85 2.39 -3.11 -10.52
N ALA A 86 2.98 -3.22 -9.33
CA ALA A 86 4.07 -2.35 -8.93
C ALA A 86 5.31 -2.54 -9.81
N ALA A 87 5.64 -3.77 -10.18
CA ALA A 87 6.75 -4.06 -11.09
C ALA A 87 6.47 -3.53 -12.49
N GLU A 88 5.26 -3.73 -13.01
CA GLU A 88 4.84 -3.18 -14.30
C GLU A 88 4.99 -1.67 -14.34
N ALA A 89 4.42 -0.94 -13.38
CA ALA A 89 4.55 0.51 -13.31
C ALA A 89 6.02 0.94 -13.17
N SER A 90 6.80 0.27 -12.32
CA SER A 90 8.22 0.59 -12.16
C SER A 90 8.99 0.44 -13.48
N ARG A 91 8.68 -0.57 -14.30
CA ARG A 91 9.28 -0.71 -15.64
C ARG A 91 8.91 0.45 -16.56
N HIS A 92 7.62 0.78 -16.64
CA HIS A 92 7.14 1.87 -17.50
C HIS A 92 7.73 3.23 -17.10
N LEU A 93 7.99 3.42 -15.82
CA LEU A 93 8.59 4.64 -15.27
C LEU A 93 10.13 4.62 -15.32
N GLY A 94 10.76 3.47 -15.60
CA GLY A 94 12.21 3.30 -15.47
C GLY A 94 12.69 3.37 -14.01
N ALA A 95 11.80 3.16 -13.05
CA ALA A 95 12.04 3.26 -11.62
C ALA A 95 12.60 1.96 -11.03
N ARG A 96 13.37 2.08 -9.95
CA ARG A 96 13.71 0.94 -9.08
C ARG A 96 12.54 0.61 -8.15
N MET A 97 12.44 -0.66 -7.76
CA MET A 97 11.38 -1.16 -6.89
C MET A 97 11.96 -1.72 -5.58
N ASP A 98 11.63 -1.12 -4.44
CA ASP A 98 11.99 -1.63 -3.12
C ASP A 98 10.80 -2.34 -2.49
N VAL A 99 10.96 -3.62 -2.16
CA VAL A 99 9.93 -4.43 -1.49
C VAL A 99 10.22 -4.48 -0.01
N LEU A 100 9.29 -4.02 0.82
CA LEU A 100 9.48 -3.89 2.26
C LEU A 100 8.55 -4.82 3.04
N TYR A 101 9.13 -5.59 3.95
CA TYR A 101 8.37 -6.32 4.97
C TYR A 101 8.78 -5.85 6.36
N ALA A 102 7.80 -5.43 7.14
CA ALA A 102 7.98 -5.07 8.54
C ALA A 102 7.62 -6.27 9.43
N ILE A 103 8.59 -6.74 10.20
CA ILE A 103 8.32 -7.74 11.23
C ILE A 103 7.76 -6.99 12.45
N PRO A 104 6.54 -7.32 12.91
CA PRO A 104 5.95 -6.66 14.06
C PRO A 104 6.70 -7.06 15.35
N PRO A 105 6.88 -6.14 16.30
CA PRO A 105 7.54 -6.44 17.57
C PRO A 105 6.65 -7.37 18.41
N LEU A 106 6.89 -8.67 18.28
CA LEU A 106 6.30 -9.68 19.16
C LEU A 106 7.21 -9.82 20.39
N ALA A 107 6.81 -9.16 21.47
CA ALA A 107 7.45 -9.26 22.77
C ALA A 107 6.77 -10.36 23.58
N PHE A 108 7.56 -11.29 24.13
CA PHE A 108 7.08 -12.35 25.00
C PHE A 108 7.83 -12.31 26.34
N PRO A 109 7.11 -12.40 27.48
CA PRO A 109 7.75 -12.57 28.76
C PRO A 109 8.38 -13.97 28.83
N VAL A 110 9.68 -14.05 29.07
CA VAL A 110 10.39 -15.33 29.28
C VAL A 110 10.69 -15.59 30.76
N SER A 111 10.65 -14.53 31.59
CA SER A 111 10.73 -14.58 33.05
C SER A 111 10.06 -13.33 33.65
N LEU A 112 9.89 -13.28 34.97
CA LEU A 112 9.32 -12.13 35.71
C LEU A 112 10.06 -10.82 35.45
N THR A 113 11.35 -10.88 35.12
CA THR A 113 12.21 -9.71 34.87
C THR A 113 12.73 -9.62 33.44
N GLN A 114 12.37 -10.59 32.57
CA GLN A 114 12.93 -10.67 31.23
C GLN A 114 11.83 -10.75 30.17
N ILE A 115 11.87 -9.79 29.26
CA ILE A 115 11.09 -9.78 28.02
C ILE A 115 12.08 -10.06 26.89
N ARG A 116 11.78 -11.04 26.05
CA ARG A 116 12.50 -11.26 24.79
C ARG A 116 11.60 -10.95 23.63
N THR A 117 12.20 -10.48 22.55
CA THR A 117 11.50 -10.37 21.28
C THR A 117 11.66 -11.68 20.49
N VAL A 118 10.78 -11.94 19.53
CA VAL A 118 10.96 -13.08 18.59
C VAL A 118 12.33 -13.05 17.92
N TYR A 119 12.88 -11.86 17.69
CA TYR A 119 14.20 -11.66 17.08
C TYR A 119 15.33 -12.27 17.91
N ASP A 120 15.24 -12.17 19.24
CA ASP A 120 16.25 -12.72 20.15
C ASP A 120 16.21 -14.25 20.22
N LEU A 121 15.08 -14.84 19.83
CA LEU A 121 14.78 -16.27 20.00
C LEU A 121 15.06 -17.09 18.75
N VAL A 122 15.00 -16.49 17.56
CA VAL A 122 15.22 -17.17 16.28
C VAL A 122 16.34 -16.47 15.51
N PRO A 123 17.62 -16.87 15.74
CA PRO A 123 18.70 -16.53 14.84
C PRO A 123 18.26 -16.83 13.39
N ASP A 124 18.56 -15.93 12.46
CA ASP A 124 18.26 -16.06 11.02
C ASP A 124 16.80 -15.87 10.59
N LEU A 125 15.87 -15.46 11.47
CA LEU A 125 14.48 -15.20 11.05
C LEU A 125 14.41 -14.17 9.92
N GLN A 126 15.15 -13.05 10.04
CA GLN A 126 15.21 -12.02 9.01
C GLN A 126 15.71 -12.58 7.67
N GLU A 127 16.75 -13.41 7.66
CA GLU A 127 17.29 -13.99 6.43
C GLU A 127 16.34 -15.05 5.82
N ARG A 128 15.63 -15.81 6.66
CA ARG A 128 14.57 -16.73 6.21
C ARG A 128 13.42 -15.98 5.55
N VAL A 129 12.95 -14.90 6.16
CA VAL A 129 11.90 -14.03 5.61
C VAL A 129 12.40 -13.38 4.31
N ARG A 130 13.62 -12.85 4.29
CA ARG A 130 14.25 -12.22 3.11
C ARG A 130 14.36 -13.20 1.94
N ARG A 131 14.75 -14.45 2.18
CA ARG A 131 14.76 -15.51 1.15
C ARG A 131 13.37 -15.78 0.62
N ARG A 132 12.39 -16.00 1.51
CA ARG A 132 11.01 -16.27 1.09
C ARG A 132 10.40 -15.12 0.28
N LEU A 133 10.68 -13.88 0.68
CA LEU A 133 10.25 -12.68 -0.06
C LEU A 133 10.91 -12.59 -1.42
N ARG A 134 12.21 -12.87 -1.54
CA ARG A 134 12.90 -12.90 -2.84
C ARG A 134 12.26 -13.91 -3.80
N ASP A 135 11.94 -15.10 -3.32
CA ASP A 135 11.28 -16.13 -4.13
C ASP A 135 9.89 -15.66 -4.59
N LEU A 136 9.11 -15.06 -3.67
CA LEU A 136 7.78 -14.55 -3.96
C LEU A 136 7.82 -13.40 -4.97
N VAL A 137 8.72 -12.43 -4.77
CA VAL A 137 8.92 -11.30 -5.68
C VAL A 137 9.35 -11.81 -7.05
N GLY A 138 10.39 -12.65 -7.12
CA GLY A 138 10.88 -13.23 -8.38
C GLY A 138 9.79 -13.96 -9.16
N ALA A 139 8.92 -14.71 -8.47
CA ALA A 139 7.79 -15.40 -9.10
C ALA A 139 6.64 -14.46 -9.54
N ALA A 140 6.55 -13.24 -8.99
CA ALA A 140 5.49 -12.27 -9.30
C ALA A 140 5.88 -11.29 -10.41
N VAL A 141 7.14 -10.87 -10.47
CA VAL A 141 7.60 -9.80 -11.39
C VAL A 141 7.96 -10.28 -12.80
N GLY A 142 8.19 -11.59 -12.98
CA GLY A 142 8.52 -12.16 -14.28
C GLY A 142 9.94 -11.80 -14.79
N PRO A 143 10.26 -12.15 -16.05
CA PRO A 143 11.60 -12.00 -16.61
C PRO A 143 12.01 -10.56 -16.91
N ASP A 144 11.03 -9.70 -17.20
CA ASP A 144 11.27 -8.30 -17.58
C ASP A 144 11.33 -7.35 -16.37
N ALA A 145 11.51 -7.88 -15.16
CA ALA A 145 11.40 -7.13 -13.91
C ALA A 145 12.24 -5.84 -13.87
N PRO A 146 11.76 -4.78 -13.20
CA PRO A 146 12.58 -3.61 -12.92
C PRO A 146 13.75 -4.00 -12.01
N ARG A 147 14.70 -3.08 -11.78
CA ARG A 147 15.69 -3.29 -10.71
C ARG A 147 14.96 -3.34 -9.37
N TRP A 148 15.06 -4.45 -8.63
CA TRP A 148 14.37 -4.60 -7.35
C TRP A 148 15.25 -5.12 -6.21
N GLN A 149 14.88 -4.75 -4.99
CA GLN A 149 15.52 -5.21 -3.76
C GLN A 149 14.47 -5.53 -2.69
N VAL A 150 14.81 -6.46 -1.79
CA VAL A 150 13.98 -6.79 -0.62
C VAL A 150 14.61 -6.19 0.62
N HIS A 151 13.76 -5.64 1.48
CA HIS A 151 14.11 -5.05 2.77
C HIS A 151 13.23 -5.69 3.84
N VAL A 152 13.86 -6.15 4.92
CA VAL A 152 13.18 -6.70 6.09
C VAL A 152 13.61 -5.85 7.26
N VAL A 153 12.63 -5.21 7.90
CA VAL A 153 12.87 -4.26 8.99
C VAL A 153 12.02 -4.63 10.20
N ASP A 154 12.47 -4.23 11.38
CA ASP A 154 11.74 -4.46 12.61
C ASP A 154 10.86 -3.26 12.94
N GLY A 155 9.64 -3.50 13.40
CA GLY A 155 8.76 -2.46 13.93
C GLY A 155 7.30 -2.59 13.49
N PRO A 156 6.42 -1.73 14.03
CA PRO A 156 5.03 -1.63 13.57
C PRO A 156 4.98 -1.34 12.07
N PRO A 157 4.17 -2.06 11.26
CA PRO A 157 4.24 -1.96 9.80
C PRO A 157 4.02 -0.55 9.26
N ASP A 158 3.04 0.16 9.79
CA ASP A 158 2.77 1.55 9.41
C ASP A 158 3.97 2.48 9.63
N GLN A 159 4.59 2.42 10.80
CA GLN A 159 5.75 3.26 11.13
C GLN A 159 6.96 2.86 10.31
N ALA A 160 7.22 1.55 10.17
CA ALA A 160 8.32 1.04 9.37
C ALA A 160 8.23 1.47 7.90
N ILE A 161 7.03 1.42 7.31
CA ILE A 161 6.78 1.87 5.94
C ILE A 161 7.05 3.36 5.78
N LEU A 162 6.49 4.18 6.67
CA LEU A 162 6.63 5.63 6.60
C LEU A 162 8.08 6.07 6.79
N SER A 163 8.76 5.53 7.80
CA SER A 163 10.17 5.84 8.08
C SER A 163 11.09 5.38 6.95
N PHE A 164 10.84 4.19 6.37
CA PHE A 164 11.62 3.72 5.22
C PHE A 164 11.40 4.61 3.99
N ALA A 165 10.15 4.95 3.68
CA ALA A 165 9.82 5.81 2.54
C ALA A 165 10.52 7.17 2.62
N GLU A 166 10.54 7.77 3.82
CA GLU A 166 11.22 9.04 4.07
C GLU A 166 12.74 8.91 3.96
N ALA A 167 13.34 7.91 4.62
CA ALA A 167 14.79 7.71 4.62
C ALA A 167 15.35 7.34 3.23
N ALA A 168 14.59 6.55 2.46
CA ALA A 168 15.01 6.09 1.14
C ALA A 168 14.67 7.09 0.03
N GLY A 169 13.85 8.11 0.31
CA GLY A 169 13.37 9.05 -0.71
C GLY A 169 12.46 8.38 -1.73
N SER A 170 11.51 7.56 -1.27
CA SER A 170 10.53 6.94 -2.16
C SER A 170 9.63 7.99 -2.82
N ASP A 171 9.42 7.85 -4.13
CA ASP A 171 8.59 8.77 -4.94
C ASP A 171 7.15 8.27 -5.08
N LEU A 172 6.92 6.98 -4.83
CA LEU A 172 5.61 6.34 -4.87
C LEU A 172 5.57 5.17 -3.88
N ILE A 173 4.47 5.03 -3.12
CA ILE A 173 4.19 3.80 -2.36
C ILE A 173 3.05 3.06 -3.02
N VAL A 174 3.25 1.79 -3.36
CA VAL A 174 2.20 0.90 -3.86
C VAL A 174 1.78 -0.06 -2.76
N VAL A 175 0.54 0.08 -2.29
CA VAL A 175 -0.02 -0.76 -1.23
C VAL A 175 -1.17 -1.61 -1.78
N GLY A 176 -1.24 -2.87 -1.35
CA GLY A 176 -2.40 -3.71 -1.61
C GLY A 176 -3.56 -3.33 -0.68
N ARG A 177 -4.78 -3.54 -1.17
CA ARG A 177 -5.99 -3.53 -0.34
C ARG A 177 -6.09 -4.85 0.44
N ARG A 178 -6.07 -4.81 1.77
CA ARG A 178 -6.15 -6.05 2.58
C ARG A 178 -7.57 -6.61 2.61
N GLU A 179 -7.78 -7.80 2.04
CA GLU A 179 -8.97 -8.64 2.30
C GLU A 179 -8.82 -9.42 3.62
N LYS A 180 -9.04 -8.79 4.79
CA LYS A 180 -9.20 -9.57 6.03
C LYS A 180 -10.47 -9.19 6.77
N SER A 181 -11.59 -9.63 6.22
CA SER A 181 -12.70 -10.33 6.89
C SER A 181 -13.84 -10.42 5.89
N ARG A 182 -14.46 -11.60 5.73
CA ARG A 182 -15.72 -11.80 4.98
C ARG A 182 -16.86 -10.85 5.39
N LEU A 183 -16.66 -10.05 6.44
CA LEU A 183 -17.60 -9.08 7.00
C LEU A 183 -17.39 -7.63 6.52
N ALA A 184 -16.28 -7.27 5.86
CA ALA A 184 -16.07 -5.90 5.38
C ALA A 184 -15.16 -5.83 4.13
N ARG A 185 -15.70 -6.20 2.96
CA ARG A 185 -15.03 -6.07 1.64
C ARG A 185 -14.67 -4.61 1.27
N PHE A 186 -15.09 -3.63 2.08
CA PHE A 186 -15.02 -2.20 1.79
C PHE A 186 -13.99 -1.41 2.62
N ALA A 187 -13.17 -2.04 3.48
CA ALA A 187 -12.23 -1.34 4.35
C ALA A 187 -10.77 -1.44 3.87
N LEU A 188 -10.05 -0.31 3.80
CA LEU A 188 -8.67 -0.18 3.31
C LEU A 188 -7.61 -0.89 4.21
N GLY A 189 -8.00 -1.37 5.39
CA GLY A 189 -7.08 -1.91 6.40
C GLY A 189 -6.29 -0.80 7.11
N SER A 190 -5.99 -1.00 8.39
CA SER A 190 -5.42 0.06 9.25
C SER A 190 -4.04 0.55 8.81
N VAL A 191 -3.21 -0.33 8.23
CA VAL A 191 -1.87 0.03 7.74
C VAL A 191 -1.98 0.87 6.46
N SER A 192 -2.68 0.38 5.43
CA SER A 192 -2.81 1.10 4.17
C SER A 192 -3.53 2.44 4.34
N GLU A 193 -4.54 2.53 5.23
CA GLU A 193 -5.19 3.80 5.57
C GLU A 193 -4.21 4.80 6.20
N ARG A 194 -3.36 4.34 7.13
CA ARG A 194 -2.38 5.22 7.77
C ARG A 194 -1.28 5.65 6.79
N VAL A 195 -0.84 4.75 5.93
CA VAL A 195 0.12 5.06 4.85
C VAL A 195 -0.48 6.09 3.89
N ALA A 196 -1.69 5.87 3.37
CA ALA A 196 -2.41 6.80 2.51
C ALA A 196 -2.56 8.21 3.12
N ARG A 197 -2.67 8.27 4.44
CA ARG A 197 -2.84 9.51 5.21
C ARG A 197 -1.53 10.25 5.45
N GLN A 198 -0.41 9.54 5.63
CA GLN A 198 0.83 10.11 6.18
C GLN A 198 2.04 10.04 5.23
N ALA A 199 2.03 9.17 4.22
CA ALA A 199 3.18 8.89 3.35
C ALA A 199 3.80 10.13 2.70
N PRO A 200 5.13 10.31 2.74
CA PRO A 200 5.79 11.51 2.22
C PRO A 200 5.54 11.74 0.73
N CYS A 201 5.26 10.68 -0.04
CA CYS A 201 4.99 10.69 -1.48
C CYS A 201 3.57 10.18 -1.81
N PRO A 202 3.13 10.23 -3.09
CA PRO A 202 1.86 9.65 -3.51
C PRO A 202 1.72 8.17 -3.13
N VAL A 203 0.46 7.74 -2.96
CA VAL A 203 0.13 6.36 -2.57
C VAL A 203 -0.83 5.77 -3.59
N TRP A 204 -0.39 4.71 -4.27
CA TRP A 204 -1.22 3.91 -5.15
C TRP A 204 -1.76 2.70 -4.39
N VAL A 205 -3.08 2.66 -4.24
CA VAL A 205 -3.80 1.53 -3.67
C VAL A 205 -4.24 0.62 -4.80
N VAL A 206 -3.70 -0.60 -4.80
CA VAL A 206 -4.07 -1.66 -5.75
C VAL A 206 -5.31 -2.38 -5.25
N HIS A 207 -6.30 -2.46 -6.12
CA HIS A 207 -7.48 -3.31 -5.99
C HIS A 207 -7.29 -4.57 -6.80
N GLU A 208 -7.69 -5.71 -6.24
CA GLU A 208 -7.76 -6.95 -7.00
C GLU A 208 -9.02 -6.95 -7.87
N ASP A 209 -8.86 -7.35 -9.12
CA ASP A 209 -10.00 -7.66 -9.97
C ASP A 209 -10.66 -8.95 -9.46
N PRO A 210 -12.01 -9.03 -9.38
CA PRO A 210 -12.71 -10.24 -8.96
C PRO A 210 -12.35 -11.49 -9.79
N GLU A 211 -11.81 -11.30 -10.99
CA GLU A 211 -11.38 -12.35 -11.91
C GLU A 211 -10.00 -12.94 -11.55
N ASP A 212 -9.15 -12.22 -10.80
CA ASP A 212 -7.84 -12.71 -10.33
C ASP A 212 -7.93 -13.71 -9.16
N THR A 213 -9.13 -13.90 -8.60
CA THR A 213 -9.41 -14.82 -7.47
C THR A 213 -10.02 -16.17 -7.92
N ALA A 214 -10.20 -16.38 -9.24
CA ALA A 214 -10.87 -17.55 -9.81
C ALA A 214 -9.92 -18.70 -10.16
#